data_AF-A0A1E1J6Z6-F1
#
_entry.id   AF-A0A1E1J6Z6-F1
#
_cell.length_a   1.000
_cell.length_b   1.000
_cell.length_c   1.000
_cell.angle_alpha   90.00
_cell.angle_beta   90.00
_cell.angle_gamma   90.00
#
_symmetry.space_group_name_H-M   'P 1'
#
loop_
_entity.id
_entity.type
_entity.pdbx_description
1 polymer ?
#
loop_
_entity_poly.entity_id
_entity_poly.type
_entity_poly.pdbx_seq_one_letter_code
_entity_poly.pdbx_strand_id
1 'polypeptide(L)'
;MLFDSDDDSLPEVPTIRSSSHTPLPTSTAQAQRLEQLEAEYRATRTETSAGRQRAARRRSSRPLSPWKPMEVASHMWEECDEAAFYELRLLVPHLSPKFTCSYSDTVLLIAAIQSGGAASGNRHTLADKCQSLEADRRQLEQRLEKFRAQCEDLKSEVAEVKQKLKAVQEESKSSVSALAQRREEMRKQLLLEETRVEKLTVRNKKLVMENDFLKERVQGKPR
;
A
#
# COMPACT_ATOMS: atom_id res chain seq x y z
N MET A 1 -15.58 63.94 -23.51
CA MET A 1 -14.96 62.78 -24.19
C MET A 1 -14.84 61.70 -23.14
N LEU A 2 -15.56 60.61 -23.37
CA LEU A 2 -15.58 59.41 -22.53
C LEU A 2 -14.35 58.56 -22.91
N PHE A 3 -13.56 58.16 -21.92
CA PHE A 3 -12.51 57.16 -22.12
C PHE A 3 -13.09 55.81 -21.68
N ASP A 4 -13.34 54.94 -22.66
CA ASP A 4 -13.61 53.52 -22.46
C ASP A 4 -12.30 52.84 -22.02
N SER A 5 -12.32 52.26 -20.82
CA SER A 5 -11.26 51.38 -20.32
C SER A 5 -11.61 49.93 -20.69
N ASP A 6 -11.18 49.52 -21.88
CA ASP A 6 -10.84 48.14 -22.19
C ASP A 6 -9.49 47.82 -21.52
N ASP A 7 -9.49 47.24 -20.32
CA ASP A 7 -8.34 46.40 -19.89
C ASP A 7 -8.68 45.46 -18.70
N ASP A 8 -9.84 44.79 -18.75
CA ASP A 8 -10.13 43.65 -17.87
C ASP A 8 -10.01 42.35 -18.68
N SER A 9 -8.79 41.87 -18.88
CA SER A 9 -8.52 40.53 -19.42
C SER A 9 -7.23 39.96 -18.81
N LEU A 10 -7.19 39.84 -17.48
CA LEU A 10 -6.20 39.01 -16.80
C LEU A 10 -6.64 37.54 -16.86
N PRO A 11 -5.73 36.58 -17.11
CA PRO A 11 -6.05 35.17 -17.05
C PRO A 11 -6.45 34.77 -15.63
N GLU A 12 -7.52 33.99 -15.48
CA GLU A 12 -7.97 33.45 -14.19
C GLU A 12 -6.83 32.65 -13.53
N VAL A 13 -6.32 33.17 -12.43
CA VAL A 13 -5.41 32.43 -11.54
C VAL A 13 -6.21 31.31 -10.87
N PRO A 14 -5.76 30.05 -10.90
CA PRO A 14 -6.46 28.96 -10.23
C PRO A 14 -6.58 29.27 -8.74
N THR A 15 -7.80 29.59 -8.32
CA THR A 15 -8.13 29.74 -6.91
C THR A 15 -8.07 28.35 -6.30
N ILE A 16 -7.03 28.10 -5.48
CA ILE A 16 -6.91 26.86 -4.68
C ILE A 16 -8.07 26.86 -3.69
N ARG A 17 -9.18 26.24 -4.10
CA ARG A 17 -10.24 25.83 -3.19
C ARG A 17 -9.63 24.85 -2.21
N SER A 18 -9.63 25.24 -0.95
CA SER A 18 -9.43 24.36 0.20
C SER A 18 -10.14 23.04 -0.07
N SER A 19 -9.37 21.95 -0.18
CA SER A 19 -9.91 20.62 -0.46
C SER A 19 -10.79 20.21 0.71
N SER A 20 -12.09 20.44 0.56
CA SER A 20 -13.09 19.70 1.30
C SER A 20 -12.88 18.22 1.00
N HIS A 21 -12.75 17.45 2.08
CA HIS A 21 -12.68 16.00 2.07
C HIS A 21 -13.73 15.41 1.13
N THR A 22 -13.28 14.84 0.01
CA THR A 22 -14.07 13.89 -0.76
C THR A 22 -14.00 12.53 -0.05
N PRO A 23 -15.11 11.98 0.48
CA PRO A 23 -15.12 10.60 0.93
C PRO A 23 -15.02 9.70 -0.30
N LEU A 24 -14.01 8.83 -0.29
CA LEU A 24 -13.75 7.75 -1.24
C LEU A 24 -15.03 6.96 -1.58
N PRO A 25 -15.48 6.88 -2.85
CA PRO A 25 -16.49 5.90 -3.29
C PRO A 25 -15.86 4.55 -3.69
N THR A 26 -14.63 4.25 -3.28
CA THR A 26 -13.89 3.05 -3.72
C THR A 26 -14.26 1.78 -2.95
N SER A 27 -14.88 1.90 -1.77
CA SER A 27 -15.24 0.75 -0.94
C SER A 27 -16.42 -0.05 -1.51
N THR A 28 -17.40 0.61 -2.13
CA THR A 28 -18.61 -0.05 -2.65
C THR A 28 -18.31 -0.79 -3.95
N ALA A 29 -17.49 -0.20 -4.84
CA ALA A 29 -17.04 -0.86 -6.07
C ALA A 29 -16.16 -2.08 -5.80
N GLN A 30 -15.31 -2.02 -4.76
CA GLN A 30 -14.50 -3.18 -4.34
C GLN A 30 -15.36 -4.28 -3.69
N ALA A 31 -16.36 -3.90 -2.88
CA ALA A 31 -17.29 -4.86 -2.28
C ALA A 31 -18.11 -5.60 -3.35
N GLN A 32 -18.63 -4.88 -4.37
CA GLN A 32 -19.36 -5.50 -5.48
C GLN A 32 -18.49 -6.45 -6.31
N ARG A 33 -17.21 -6.11 -6.50
CA ARG A 33 -16.26 -6.98 -7.21
C ARG A 33 -15.94 -8.26 -6.44
N LEU A 34 -15.83 -8.17 -5.12
CA LEU A 34 -15.65 -9.34 -4.25
C LEU A 34 -16.90 -10.23 -4.25
N GLU A 35 -18.09 -9.64 -4.19
CA GLU A 35 -19.36 -10.38 -4.25
C GLU A 35 -19.55 -11.12 -5.58
N GLN A 36 -19.18 -10.50 -6.70
CA GLN A 36 -19.17 -11.16 -8.02
C GLN A 36 -18.19 -12.35 -8.06
N LEU A 37 -16.98 -12.19 -7.53
CA LEU A 37 -15.99 -13.27 -7.47
C LEU A 37 -16.43 -14.43 -6.57
N GLU A 38 -17.09 -14.12 -5.44
CA GLU A 38 -17.65 -15.14 -4.56
C GLU A 38 -18.81 -15.90 -5.22
N ALA A 39 -19.65 -15.22 -6.00
CA ALA A 39 -20.74 -15.85 -6.76
C ALA A 39 -20.20 -16.77 -7.86
N GLU A 40 -19.19 -16.34 -8.61
CA GLU A 40 -18.50 -17.16 -9.63
C GLU A 40 -17.83 -18.39 -9.03
N TYR A 41 -17.18 -18.23 -7.86
CA TYR A 41 -16.57 -19.35 -7.15
C TYR A 41 -17.60 -20.35 -6.62
N ARG A 42 -18.76 -19.88 -6.14
CA ARG A 42 -19.84 -20.79 -5.73
C ARG A 42 -20.45 -21.53 -6.91
N ALA A 43 -20.59 -20.89 -8.07
CA ALA A 43 -21.10 -21.51 -9.29
C ALA A 43 -20.17 -22.64 -9.81
N THR A 44 -18.86 -22.40 -9.84
CA THR A 44 -17.89 -23.43 -10.28
C THR A 44 -17.79 -24.61 -9.30
N ARG A 45 -18.05 -24.37 -8.01
CA ARG A 45 -18.06 -25.42 -6.97
C ARG A 45 -19.31 -26.31 -7.01
N THR A 46 -20.46 -25.78 -7.39
CA THR A 46 -21.69 -26.58 -7.53
C THR A 46 -21.65 -27.46 -8.79
N GLU A 47 -21.03 -26.99 -9.87
CA GLU A 47 -20.83 -27.78 -11.10
C GLU A 47 -19.90 -28.98 -10.88
N THR A 48 -18.81 -28.79 -10.14
CA THR A 48 -17.84 -29.86 -9.84
C THR A 48 -18.35 -30.91 -8.85
N SER A 49 -19.31 -30.57 -7.98
CA SER A 49 -19.95 -31.52 -7.07
C SER A 49 -21.10 -32.31 -7.72
N ALA A 50 -21.84 -31.71 -8.66
CA ALA A 50 -22.89 -32.40 -9.43
C ALA A 50 -22.33 -33.45 -10.41
N GLY A 51 -21.12 -33.24 -10.95
CA GLY A 51 -20.44 -34.20 -11.84
C GLY A 51 -20.04 -35.51 -11.14
N ARG A 52 -19.73 -35.47 -9.84
CA ARG A 52 -19.31 -36.67 -9.08
C ARG A 52 -20.49 -37.57 -8.67
N GLN A 53 -21.68 -37.03 -8.45
CA GLN A 53 -22.83 -37.82 -8.02
C GLN A 53 -23.52 -38.58 -9.17
N ARG A 54 -23.38 -38.15 -10.43
CA ARG A 54 -23.94 -38.87 -11.59
C ARG A 54 -23.15 -40.13 -11.99
N ALA A 55 -21.88 -40.24 -11.63
CA ALA A 55 -21.05 -41.42 -11.94
C ALA A 55 -21.33 -42.63 -11.03
N ALA A 56 -21.89 -42.42 -9.83
CA ALA A 56 -22.08 -43.49 -8.85
C ALA A 56 -23.41 -44.27 -8.96
N ARG A 57 -24.31 -43.90 -9.89
CA ARG A 57 -25.68 -44.46 -9.95
C ARG A 57 -25.97 -45.41 -11.12
N ARG A 58 -24.97 -45.81 -11.92
CA ARG A 58 -25.16 -46.73 -13.05
C ARG A 58 -24.25 -47.96 -12.96
N ARG A 59 -24.74 -49.01 -12.26
CA ARG A 59 -24.41 -50.46 -12.36
C ARG A 59 -25.01 -51.16 -11.12
N SER A 60 -26.29 -51.54 -11.09
CA SER A 60 -26.94 -52.73 -11.66
C SER A 60 -26.47 -54.08 -11.10
N SER A 61 -27.42 -54.75 -10.42
CA SER A 61 -27.78 -56.19 -10.39
C SER A 61 -26.87 -57.26 -9.70
N ARG A 62 -27.47 -57.87 -8.65
CA ARG A 62 -27.34 -59.25 -8.09
C ARG A 62 -27.38 -60.36 -9.19
N PRO A 63 -27.17 -61.71 -8.93
CA PRO A 63 -26.88 -62.45 -7.68
C PRO A 63 -25.92 -63.70 -7.74
N LEU A 64 -25.62 -64.27 -6.54
CA LEU A 64 -25.33 -65.70 -6.16
C LEU A 64 -24.03 -66.43 -6.61
N SER A 65 -23.18 -66.81 -5.64
CA SER A 65 -22.82 -68.21 -5.34
C SER A 65 -22.10 -68.33 -3.97
N PRO A 66 -22.35 -69.38 -3.15
CA PRO A 66 -21.58 -69.64 -1.93
C PRO A 66 -20.31 -70.42 -2.26
N TRP A 67 -19.14 -69.78 -2.10
CA TRP A 67 -17.85 -70.45 -2.22
C TRP A 67 -17.49 -71.11 -0.89
N LYS A 68 -17.30 -72.43 -0.90
CA LYS A 68 -16.71 -73.18 0.22
C LYS A 68 -15.21 -72.85 0.31
N PRO A 69 -14.66 -72.53 1.49
CA PRO A 69 -13.22 -72.33 1.63
C PRO A 69 -12.46 -73.64 1.48
N MET A 70 -11.46 -73.63 0.60
CA MET A 70 -10.46 -74.67 0.46
C MET A 70 -9.40 -74.41 1.54
N GLU A 71 -9.34 -75.26 2.58
CA GLU A 71 -8.49 -75.10 3.77
C GLU A 71 -6.98 -75.07 3.49
N VAL A 72 -6.55 -75.31 2.24
CA VAL A 72 -5.14 -75.25 1.83
C VAL A 72 -4.64 -73.81 1.61
N ALA A 73 -5.54 -72.85 1.42
CA ALA A 73 -5.15 -71.45 1.26
C ALA A 73 -4.73 -70.81 2.59
N SER A 74 -5.28 -71.27 3.73
CA SER A 74 -5.15 -70.57 5.03
C SER A 74 -3.70 -70.41 5.49
N HIS A 75 -2.87 -71.43 5.27
CA HIS A 75 -1.48 -71.43 5.72
C HIS A 75 -0.57 -70.50 4.90
N MET A 76 -0.90 -70.24 3.63
CA MET A 76 -0.15 -69.29 2.79
C MET A 76 -0.49 -67.83 3.12
N TRP A 77 -1.73 -67.56 3.54
CA TRP A 77 -2.14 -66.22 3.95
C TRP A 77 -1.56 -65.86 5.33
N GLU A 78 -1.46 -66.80 6.26
CA GLU A 78 -0.84 -66.57 7.58
C GLU A 78 0.65 -66.20 7.50
N GLU A 79 1.43 -66.80 6.60
CA GLU A 79 2.83 -66.43 6.38
C GLU A 79 3.00 -65.05 5.73
N CYS A 80 2.09 -64.69 4.82
CA CYS A 80 2.06 -63.36 4.20
C CYS A 80 1.67 -62.28 5.22
N ASP A 81 0.78 -62.62 6.16
CA ASP A 81 0.36 -61.75 7.25
C ASP A 81 1.55 -61.41 8.14
N GLU A 82 2.26 -62.42 8.64
CA GLU A 82 3.38 -62.23 9.55
C GLU A 82 4.53 -61.42 8.93
N ALA A 83 4.88 -61.67 7.66
CA ALA A 83 5.90 -60.91 6.93
C ALA A 83 5.55 -59.41 6.82
N ALA A 84 4.30 -59.08 6.50
CA ALA A 84 3.85 -57.68 6.43
C ALA A 84 3.86 -57.02 7.81
N PHE A 85 3.50 -57.73 8.89
CA PHE A 85 3.61 -57.17 10.24
C PHE A 85 5.05 -56.87 10.65
N TYR A 86 6.01 -57.72 10.27
CA TYR A 86 7.42 -57.44 10.49
C TYR A 86 7.89 -56.21 9.72
N GLU A 87 7.49 -56.07 8.46
CA GLU A 87 7.81 -54.87 7.66
C GLU A 87 7.24 -53.59 8.28
N LEU A 88 5.97 -53.61 8.74
CA LEU A 88 5.35 -52.47 9.41
C LEU A 88 6.10 -52.08 10.69
N ARG A 89 6.57 -53.05 11.49
CA ARG A 89 7.34 -52.80 12.71
C ARG A 89 8.74 -52.21 12.42
N LEU A 90 9.35 -52.58 11.31
CA LEU A 90 10.60 -51.95 10.85
C LEU A 90 10.38 -50.47 10.46
N LEU A 91 9.26 -50.17 9.81
CA LEU A 91 8.89 -48.80 9.43
C LEU A 91 8.42 -47.95 10.62
N VAL A 92 7.82 -48.56 11.64
CA VAL A 92 7.30 -47.89 12.84
C VAL A 92 7.87 -48.56 14.11
N PRO A 93 9.09 -48.19 14.54
CA PRO A 93 9.77 -48.82 15.68
C PRO A 93 9.05 -48.66 17.04
N HIS A 94 8.13 -47.70 17.15
CA HIS A 94 7.36 -47.42 18.36
C HIS A 94 5.99 -48.09 18.38
N LEU A 95 5.70 -48.98 17.43
CA LEU A 95 4.45 -49.74 17.41
C LEU A 95 4.40 -50.65 18.64
N SER A 96 3.31 -50.60 19.40
CA SER A 96 3.14 -51.43 20.61
C SER A 96 3.24 -52.92 20.25
N PRO A 97 3.92 -53.76 21.07
CA PRO A 97 3.97 -55.21 20.85
C PRO A 97 2.59 -55.88 20.85
N LYS A 98 1.59 -55.23 21.48
CA LYS A 98 0.19 -55.67 21.53
C LYS A 98 -0.65 -55.16 20.36
N PHE A 99 -0.07 -54.39 19.45
CA PHE A 99 -0.79 -53.87 18.30
C PHE A 99 -1.08 -55.02 17.31
N THR A 100 -2.36 -55.16 16.98
CA THR A 100 -2.87 -56.11 16.00
C THR A 100 -3.77 -55.34 15.04
N CYS A 101 -3.57 -55.49 13.74
CA CYS A 101 -4.52 -55.03 12.73
C CYS A 101 -4.74 -56.16 11.72
N SER A 102 -5.60 -55.96 10.72
CA SER A 102 -5.74 -56.96 9.64
C SER A 102 -4.55 -56.87 8.67
N TYR A 103 -4.30 -57.91 7.88
CA TYR A 103 -3.31 -57.86 6.79
C TYR A 103 -3.58 -56.68 5.84
N SER A 104 -4.83 -56.48 5.46
CA SER A 104 -5.24 -55.35 4.61
C SER A 104 -4.88 -54.01 5.24
N ASP A 105 -5.08 -53.84 6.55
CA ASP A 105 -4.71 -52.59 7.23
C ASP A 105 -3.20 -52.42 7.31
N THR A 106 -2.45 -53.50 7.50
CA THR A 106 -0.98 -53.50 7.55
C THR A 106 -0.40 -53.05 6.22
N VAL A 107 -0.85 -53.65 5.12
CA VAL A 107 -0.44 -53.26 3.77
C VAL A 107 -0.82 -51.80 3.47
N LEU A 108 -2.00 -51.35 3.89
CA LEU A 108 -2.41 -49.95 3.73
C LEU A 108 -1.55 -48.98 4.54
N LEU A 109 -1.19 -49.33 5.77
CA LEU A 109 -0.31 -48.52 6.62
C LEU A 109 1.10 -48.46 6.04
N ILE A 110 1.67 -49.58 5.62
CA ILE A 110 2.97 -49.64 4.93
C ILE A 110 2.95 -48.77 3.68
N ALA A 111 1.93 -48.95 2.84
CA ALA A 111 1.77 -48.16 1.62
C ALA A 111 1.61 -46.67 1.93
N ALA A 112 0.86 -46.29 2.97
CA ALA A 112 0.68 -44.90 3.37
C ALA A 112 1.96 -44.27 3.93
N ILE A 113 2.77 -45.04 4.68
CA ILE A 113 4.06 -44.59 5.21
C ILE A 113 5.06 -44.43 4.07
N GLN A 114 5.22 -45.46 3.23
CA GLN A 114 6.17 -45.45 2.10
C GLN A 114 5.78 -44.44 1.02
N SER A 115 4.48 -44.25 0.78
CA SER A 115 3.97 -43.27 -0.20
C SER A 115 3.78 -41.87 0.41
N GLY A 116 4.15 -41.66 1.68
CA GLY A 116 4.06 -40.37 2.35
C GLY A 116 2.67 -39.75 2.27
N GLY A 117 1.64 -40.47 2.72
CA GLY A 117 0.31 -39.94 3.01
C GLY A 117 -0.27 -39.00 1.94
N ALA A 118 -0.17 -39.33 0.65
CA ALA A 118 -0.87 -38.58 -0.39
C ALA A 118 -1.26 -39.49 -1.55
N ALA A 119 -2.52 -39.91 -1.56
CA ALA A 119 -3.23 -40.20 -2.79
C ALA A 119 -3.30 -38.91 -3.63
N SER A 120 -2.26 -38.60 -4.38
CA SER A 120 -2.28 -37.54 -5.40
C SER A 120 -1.29 -37.89 -6.49
N GLY A 121 -1.81 -38.10 -7.70
CA GLY A 121 -1.11 -38.63 -8.87
C GLY A 121 -0.01 -37.75 -9.48
N ASN A 122 0.60 -36.84 -8.71
CA ASN A 122 1.79 -36.09 -9.14
C ASN A 122 3.00 -36.56 -8.34
N ARG A 123 3.79 -37.45 -8.95
CA ARG A 123 5.09 -37.92 -8.47
C ARG A 123 6.14 -36.80 -8.54
N HIS A 124 6.01 -35.81 -7.67
CA HIS A 124 7.17 -35.07 -7.17
C HIS A 124 7.54 -35.73 -5.85
N THR A 125 8.77 -36.22 -5.74
CA THR A 125 9.27 -36.78 -4.49
C THR A 125 9.17 -35.71 -3.40
N LEU A 126 9.05 -36.11 -2.13
CA LEU A 126 9.06 -35.13 -1.03
C LEU A 126 10.31 -34.23 -1.08
N ALA A 127 11.44 -34.79 -1.54
CA ALA A 127 12.67 -34.04 -1.79
C ALA A 127 12.49 -32.93 -2.83
N ASP A 128 11.82 -33.18 -3.96
CA ASP A 128 11.55 -32.16 -4.99
C ASP A 128 10.67 -31.03 -4.44
N LYS A 129 9.66 -31.36 -3.62
CA LYS A 129 8.82 -30.35 -2.96
C LYS A 129 9.61 -29.52 -1.95
N CYS A 130 10.48 -30.13 -1.16
CA CYS A 130 11.38 -29.42 -0.26
C CYS A 130 12.29 -28.46 -1.04
N GLN A 131 12.89 -28.91 -2.15
CA GLN A 131 13.74 -28.06 -3.00
C GLN A 131 12.96 -26.89 -3.61
N SER A 132 11.74 -27.12 -4.11
CA SER A 132 10.86 -26.06 -4.63
C SER A 132 10.52 -25.03 -3.56
N LEU A 133 10.13 -25.48 -2.36
CA LEU A 133 9.80 -24.58 -1.25
C LEU A 133 11.03 -23.81 -0.76
N GLU A 134 12.22 -24.41 -0.78
CA GLU A 134 13.46 -23.70 -0.48
C GLU A 134 13.79 -22.62 -1.53
N ALA A 135 13.58 -22.90 -2.82
CA ALA A 135 13.77 -21.93 -3.88
C ALA A 135 12.80 -20.76 -3.74
N ASP A 136 11.52 -21.04 -3.49
CA ASP A 136 10.50 -20.02 -3.24
C ASP A 136 10.82 -19.19 -2.00
N ARG A 137 11.28 -19.83 -0.91
CA ARG A 137 11.73 -19.13 0.30
C ARG A 137 12.87 -18.17 -0.02
N ARG A 138 13.92 -18.63 -0.72
CA ARG A 138 15.05 -17.76 -1.11
C ARG A 138 14.59 -16.60 -1.99
N GLN A 139 13.66 -16.85 -2.91
CA GLN A 139 13.11 -15.80 -3.77
C GLN A 139 12.29 -14.76 -2.98
N LEU A 140 11.47 -15.21 -2.02
CA LEU A 140 10.72 -14.32 -1.15
C LEU A 140 11.63 -13.52 -0.22
N GLU A 141 12.67 -14.15 0.34
CA GLU A 141 13.69 -13.49 1.15
C GLU A 141 14.39 -12.38 0.34
N GLN A 142 14.79 -12.66 -0.91
CA GLN A 142 15.38 -11.65 -1.79
C GLN A 142 14.42 -10.49 -2.10
N ARG A 143 13.13 -10.79 -2.33
CA ARG A 143 12.12 -9.74 -2.56
C ARG A 143 11.93 -8.88 -1.30
N LEU A 144 11.86 -9.49 -0.13
CA LEU A 144 11.77 -8.78 1.14
C LEU A 144 12.98 -7.87 1.37
N GLU A 145 14.19 -8.35 1.05
CA GLU A 145 15.40 -7.54 1.20
C GLU A 145 15.40 -6.33 0.25
N LYS A 146 14.96 -6.52 -0.99
CA LYS A 146 14.76 -5.40 -1.93
C LYS A 146 13.75 -4.37 -1.40
N PHE A 147 12.62 -4.83 -0.86
CA PHE A 147 11.63 -3.92 -0.29
C PHE A 147 12.15 -3.22 0.97
N ARG A 148 12.95 -3.89 1.81
CA ARG A 148 13.62 -3.26 2.96
C ARG A 148 14.57 -2.15 2.53
N ALA A 149 15.41 -2.42 1.53
CA ALA A 149 16.30 -1.41 0.97
C ALA A 149 15.50 -0.19 0.46
N GLN A 150 14.45 -0.41 -0.32
CA GLN A 150 13.56 0.66 -0.79
C GLN A 150 12.90 1.44 0.35
N CYS A 151 12.50 0.77 1.43
CA CYS A 151 11.96 1.44 2.60
C CYS A 151 13.00 2.31 3.31
N GLU A 152 14.26 1.87 3.42
CA GLU A 152 15.33 2.68 3.98
C GLU A 152 15.68 3.87 3.08
N ASP A 153 15.72 3.67 1.75
CA ASP A 153 15.93 4.75 0.78
C ASP A 153 14.83 5.81 0.91
N LEU A 154 13.55 5.41 0.89
CA LEU A 154 12.41 6.33 1.07
C LEU A 154 12.43 7.04 2.42
N LYS A 155 12.86 6.37 3.50
CA LYS A 155 13.02 7.02 4.81
C LYS A 155 14.11 8.10 4.74
N SER A 156 15.22 7.83 4.06
CA SER A 156 16.30 8.80 3.88
C SER A 156 15.82 10.02 3.06
N GLU A 157 15.11 9.79 1.94
CA GLU A 157 14.52 10.86 1.13
C GLU A 157 13.52 11.71 1.94
N VAL A 158 12.66 11.08 2.74
CA VAL A 158 11.72 11.80 3.61
C VAL A 158 12.45 12.63 4.66
N ALA A 159 13.56 12.12 5.22
CA ALA A 159 14.37 12.87 6.17
C ALA A 159 15.00 14.10 5.50
N GLU A 160 15.56 13.95 4.29
CA GLU A 160 16.12 15.05 3.51
C GLU A 160 15.06 16.12 3.17
N VAL A 161 13.89 15.70 2.68
CA VAL A 161 12.80 16.63 2.34
C VAL A 161 12.32 17.38 3.59
N LYS A 162 12.20 16.70 4.73
CA LYS A 162 11.86 17.36 6.00
C LYS A 162 12.90 18.39 6.42
N GLN A 163 14.18 18.10 6.22
CA GLN A 163 15.25 19.05 6.52
C GLN A 163 15.20 20.27 5.60
N LYS A 164 15.02 20.05 4.29
CA LYS A 164 14.87 21.13 3.30
C LYS A 164 13.65 22.01 3.63
N LEU A 165 12.53 21.40 4.00
CA LEU A 165 11.32 22.13 4.40
C LEU A 165 11.57 23.03 5.62
N LYS A 166 12.28 22.52 6.63
CA LYS A 166 12.64 23.32 7.82
C LYS A 166 13.53 24.51 7.44
N ALA A 167 14.54 24.30 6.59
CA ALA A 167 15.42 25.36 6.12
C ALA A 167 14.63 26.46 5.38
N VAL A 168 13.77 26.08 4.43
CA VAL A 168 12.91 27.04 3.71
C VAL A 168 11.96 27.79 4.65
N GLN A 169 11.43 27.11 5.68
CA GLN A 169 10.57 27.75 6.67
C GLN A 169 11.34 28.77 7.52
N GLU A 170 12.59 28.49 7.88
CA GLU A 170 13.47 29.42 8.58
C GLU A 170 13.84 30.62 7.70
N GLU A 171 14.20 30.39 6.44
CA GLU A 171 14.47 31.45 5.45
C GLU A 171 13.26 32.35 5.20
N SER A 172 12.06 31.77 5.13
CA SER A 172 10.82 32.54 5.00
C SER A 172 10.59 33.43 6.23
N LYS A 173 10.79 32.89 7.44
CA LYS A 173 10.68 33.66 8.68
C LYS A 173 11.71 34.79 8.75
N SER A 174 12.95 34.52 8.37
CA SER A 174 14.00 35.55 8.36
C SER A 174 13.72 36.62 7.31
N SER A 175 13.23 36.25 6.13
CA SER A 175 12.83 37.18 5.06
C SER A 175 11.68 38.10 5.50
N VAL A 176 10.63 37.54 6.11
CA VAL A 176 9.51 38.33 6.66
C VAL A 176 9.99 39.29 7.75
N SER A 177 10.90 38.84 8.63
CA SER A 177 11.49 39.69 9.65
C SER A 177 12.29 40.86 9.04
N ALA A 178 13.13 40.58 8.04
CA ALA A 178 13.91 41.60 7.33
C ALA A 178 13.01 42.62 6.60
N LEU A 179 11.94 42.14 5.95
CA LEU A 179 10.96 43.03 5.30
C LEU A 179 10.20 43.90 6.32
N ALA A 180 9.86 43.36 7.48
CA ALA A 180 9.23 44.13 8.56
C ALA A 180 10.16 45.23 9.07
N GLN A 181 11.45 44.93 9.28
CA GLN A 181 12.45 45.93 9.65
C GLN A 181 12.59 47.01 8.58
N ARG A 182 12.73 46.63 7.31
CA ARG A 182 12.83 47.58 6.18
C ARG A 182 11.60 48.47 6.05
N ARG A 183 10.40 47.91 6.27
CA ARG A 183 9.14 48.69 6.28
C ARG A 183 9.15 49.74 7.38
N GLU A 184 9.62 49.38 8.57
CA GLU A 184 9.71 50.31 9.70
C GLU A 184 10.77 51.40 9.47
N GLU A 185 11.90 51.06 8.86
CA GLU A 185 12.91 52.04 8.44
C GLU A 185 12.36 53.04 7.41
N MET A 186 11.67 52.55 6.36
CA MET A 186 11.01 53.44 5.39
C MET A 186 9.97 54.34 6.04
N ARG A 187 9.18 53.82 6.98
CA ARG A 187 8.21 54.63 7.74
C ARG A 187 8.89 55.77 8.47
N LYS A 188 10.03 55.50 9.13
CA LYS A 188 10.83 56.53 9.83
C LYS A 188 11.40 57.56 8.86
N GLN A 189 11.93 57.12 7.72
CA GLN A 189 12.45 58.02 6.69
C GLN A 189 11.36 58.95 6.13
N LEU A 190 10.18 58.39 5.85
CA LEU A 190 9.05 59.16 5.34
C LEU A 190 8.60 60.22 6.35
N LEU A 191 8.51 59.88 7.63
CA LEU A 191 8.19 60.84 8.70
C LEU A 191 9.22 61.98 8.78
N LEU A 192 10.51 61.67 8.64
CA LEU A 192 11.55 62.69 8.63
C LEU A 192 11.41 63.63 7.42
N GLU A 193 11.16 63.09 6.23
CA GLU A 193 10.94 63.89 5.03
C GLU A 193 9.65 64.74 5.10
N GLU A 194 8.55 64.22 5.65
CA GLU A 194 7.33 64.99 5.93
C GLU A 194 7.65 66.22 6.79
N THR A 195 8.36 66.04 7.92
CA THR A 195 8.73 67.17 8.78
C THR A 195 9.68 68.17 8.09
N ARG A 196 10.53 67.69 7.18
CA ARG A 196 11.43 68.55 6.40
C ARG A 196 10.65 69.38 5.39
N VAL A 197 9.70 68.76 4.68
CA VAL A 197 8.80 69.44 3.73
C VAL A 197 7.96 70.49 4.44
N GLU A 198 7.41 70.19 5.62
CA GLU A 198 6.67 71.17 6.42
C GLU A 198 7.53 72.39 6.78
N LYS A 199 8.75 72.16 7.29
CA LYS A 199 9.70 73.24 7.62
C LYS A 199 10.04 74.10 6.41
N LEU A 200 10.30 73.47 5.26
CA LEU A 200 10.56 74.18 4.01
C LEU A 200 9.33 74.96 3.55
N THR A 201 8.13 74.41 3.69
CA THR A 201 6.87 75.07 3.33
C THR A 201 6.65 76.32 4.17
N VAL A 202 6.86 76.25 5.50
CA VAL A 202 6.78 77.43 6.39
C VAL A 202 7.82 78.48 6.01
N ARG A 203 9.06 78.08 5.73
CA ARG A 203 10.13 79.00 5.30
C ARG A 203 9.81 79.66 3.96
N ASN A 204 9.30 78.88 3.00
CA ASN A 204 8.94 79.38 1.68
C ASN A 204 7.78 80.39 1.77
N LYS A 205 6.75 80.10 2.58
CA LYS A 205 5.68 81.07 2.87
C LYS A 205 6.22 82.39 3.43
N LYS A 206 7.18 82.35 4.37
CA LYS A 206 7.83 83.56 4.91
C LYS A 206 8.57 84.35 3.82
N LEU A 207 9.35 83.65 2.98
CA LEU A 207 10.08 84.28 1.88
C LEU A 207 9.13 84.89 0.84
N VAL A 208 8.01 84.23 0.53
CA VAL A 208 6.99 84.77 -0.38
C VAL A 208 6.40 86.06 0.16
N MET A 209 5.97 86.09 1.44
CA MET A 209 5.45 87.32 2.07
C MET A 209 6.47 88.46 2.06
N GLU A 210 7.74 88.16 2.36
CA GLU A 210 8.82 89.17 2.31
C GLU A 210 9.08 89.67 0.88
N ASN A 211 9.05 88.77 -0.10
CA ASN A 211 9.22 89.12 -1.51
C ASN A 211 8.08 90.03 -1.99
N ASP A 212 6.84 89.72 -1.61
CA ASP A 212 5.67 90.53 -1.94
C ASP A 212 5.74 91.91 -1.28
N PHE A 213 6.15 91.98 -0.01
CA PHE A 213 6.41 93.25 0.68
C PHE A 213 7.51 94.08 -0.03
N LEU A 214 8.60 93.44 -0.47
CA LEU A 214 9.66 94.12 -1.21
C LEU A 214 9.19 94.59 -2.59
N LYS A 215 8.39 93.79 -3.30
CA LYS A 215 7.77 94.18 -4.58
C LYS A 215 6.87 95.40 -4.41
N GLU A 216 6.03 95.42 -3.38
CA GLU A 216 5.17 96.57 -3.05
C GLU A 216 6.01 97.83 -2.79
N ARG A 217 7.11 97.72 -2.03
CA ARG A 217 8.02 98.87 -1.79
C ARG A 217 8.72 99.36 -3.05
N VAL A 218 9.07 98.48 -3.98
CA VAL A 218 9.73 98.85 -5.25
C VAL A 218 8.73 99.48 -6.22
N GLN A 219 7.50 98.95 -6.29
CA GLN A 219 6.42 99.48 -7.13
C GLN A 219 5.81 100.77 -6.56
N GLY A 220 5.84 100.94 -5.24
CA GLY A 220 5.43 102.15 -4.51
C GLY A 220 6.42 103.31 -4.55
N LYS A 221 7.23 103.43 -5.61
CA LYS A 221 8.04 104.64 -5.83
C LYS A 221 7.12 105.81 -6.24
N PRO A 222 7.15 106.96 -5.54
CA PRO A 222 6.46 108.14 -5.99
C PRO A 222 7.12 108.64 -7.29
N ARG A 223 6.29 108.95 -8.28
CA ARG A 223 6.66 109.90 -9.33
C ARG A 223 6.77 111.29 -8.74
#